data_AF-A0A433D9L6-F1
#
_entry.id   AF-A0A433D9L6-F1
#
_cell.length_a   1.000
_cell.length_b   1.000
_cell.length_c   1.000
_cell.angle_alpha   90.00
_cell.angle_beta   90.00
_cell.angle_gamma   90.00
#
_symmetry.space_group_name_H-M   'P 1'
#
loop_
_entity.id
_entity.type
_entity.pdbx_description
1 polymer ?
#
loop_
_entity_poly.entity_id
_entity_poly.type
_entity_poly.pdbx_seq_one_letter_code
_entity_poly.pdbx_strand_id
1 'polypeptide(L)'
;MTQTQSDNNVLDVLVVGAGPVGLLLANELQLYGCKFRIIDKNDVGSIHSKAMGFVARTLETFDNRNLMEPFLARGSIPKRAAMYNGTKKIAEFTAFGADSPFPYILFVSQKYTEQFLEESLRKASGSDVTIVERSTTLVKYTEDELEDVIVATVTRMTADGDLEEEIVKAKYIVGCDGVHSAVRKGRSDWTFEGMVLLRSLHVRQL
;
A
#
# COMPACT_ATOMS: atom_id res chain seq x y z
N MET A 1 22.78 -25.70 28.97
CA MET A 1 21.49 -26.01 28.31
C MET A 1 20.53 -24.91 28.69
N THR A 2 20.61 -23.78 28.00
CA THR A 2 19.76 -22.62 28.21
C THR A 2 18.50 -22.83 27.39
N GLN A 3 17.38 -22.99 28.08
CA GLN A 3 16.06 -23.07 27.48
C GLN A 3 15.80 -21.77 26.71
N THR A 4 15.68 -21.86 25.40
CA THR A 4 15.17 -20.79 24.54
C THR A 4 13.68 -20.64 24.86
N GLN A 5 13.34 -19.58 25.57
CA GLN A 5 11.98 -19.16 25.86
C GLN A 5 11.31 -18.80 24.53
N SER A 6 10.58 -19.75 23.95
CA SER A 6 9.77 -19.53 22.75
C SER A 6 8.49 -18.82 23.17
N ASP A 7 8.58 -17.51 23.46
CA ASP A 7 7.38 -16.69 23.49
C ASP A 7 6.77 -16.74 22.10
N ASN A 8 5.54 -17.25 22.03
CA ASN A 8 4.83 -17.53 20.79
C ASN A 8 4.46 -16.20 20.12
N ASN A 9 5.42 -15.57 19.44
CA ASN A 9 5.33 -14.22 18.87
C ASN A 9 4.57 -14.21 17.53
N VAL A 10 3.47 -14.97 17.46
CA VAL A 10 2.61 -15.01 16.28
C VAL A 10 1.91 -13.65 16.13
N LEU A 11 1.88 -13.13 14.90
CA LEU A 11 1.14 -11.92 14.52
C LEU A 11 -0.29 -12.29 14.13
N ASP A 12 -1.21 -11.35 14.23
CA ASP A 12 -2.49 -11.50 13.54
C ASP A 12 -2.30 -11.35 12.03
N VAL A 13 -1.51 -10.37 11.57
CA VAL A 13 -1.34 -10.10 10.13
C VAL A 13 0.11 -9.72 9.78
N LEU A 14 0.64 -10.32 8.72
CA LEU A 14 1.81 -9.83 8.00
C LEU A 14 1.37 -9.12 6.72
N VAL A 15 1.56 -7.80 6.66
CA VAL A 15 1.28 -6.98 5.48
C VAL A 15 2.54 -6.87 4.63
N VAL A 16 2.45 -7.23 3.35
CA VAL A 16 3.60 -7.25 2.43
C VAL A 16 3.42 -6.16 1.38
N GLY A 17 4.18 -5.08 1.49
CA GLY A 17 4.13 -3.90 0.63
C GLY A 17 3.50 -2.69 1.33
N ALA A 18 4.25 -1.59 1.43
CA ALA A 18 3.86 -0.32 2.04
C ALA A 18 3.61 0.77 0.99
N GLY A 19 2.89 0.39 -0.08
CA GLY A 19 2.21 1.33 -0.96
C GLY A 19 0.88 1.82 -0.35
N PRO A 20 0.04 2.57 -1.10
CA PRO A 20 -1.19 3.15 -0.58
C PRO A 20 -2.15 2.12 0.01
N VAL A 21 -2.24 0.93 -0.61
CA VAL A 21 -3.12 -0.15 -0.15
C VAL A 21 -2.64 -0.71 1.19
N GLY A 22 -1.35 -1.05 1.30
CA GLY A 22 -0.80 -1.63 2.53
C GLY A 22 -0.77 -0.65 3.69
N LEU A 23 -0.46 0.63 3.43
CA LEU A 23 -0.49 1.67 4.46
C LEU A 23 -1.92 1.95 4.95
N LEU A 24 -2.90 1.98 4.05
CA LEU A 24 -4.31 2.10 4.46
C LEU A 24 -4.74 0.91 5.30
N LEU A 25 -4.41 -0.32 4.87
CA LEU A 25 -4.69 -1.53 5.65
C LEU A 25 -4.03 -1.49 7.03
N ALA A 26 -2.77 -1.07 7.12
CA ALA A 26 -2.08 -0.95 8.40
C ALA A 26 -2.73 0.08 9.33
N ASN A 27 -3.25 1.20 8.81
CA ASN A 27 -4.06 2.13 9.60
C ASN A 27 -5.35 1.48 10.13
N GLU A 28 -6.04 0.68 9.31
CA GLU A 28 -7.22 -0.07 9.78
C GLU A 28 -6.84 -1.10 10.85
N LEU A 29 -5.80 -1.90 10.63
CA LEU A 29 -5.34 -2.90 11.60
C LEU A 29 -4.97 -2.25 12.94
N GLN A 30 -4.31 -1.08 12.90
CA GLN A 30 -4.00 -0.30 14.08
C GLN A 30 -5.28 0.20 14.78
N LEU A 31 -6.26 0.68 14.03
CA LEU A 31 -7.56 1.12 14.56
C LEU A 31 -8.31 -0.03 15.27
N TYR A 32 -8.22 -1.25 14.75
CA TYR A 32 -8.82 -2.44 15.34
C TYR A 32 -7.96 -3.13 16.41
N GLY A 33 -6.76 -2.61 16.71
CA GLY A 33 -5.88 -3.16 17.74
C GLY A 33 -5.25 -4.51 17.39
N CYS A 34 -5.15 -4.84 16.10
CA CYS A 34 -4.51 -6.07 15.64
C CYS A 34 -2.99 -6.00 15.85
N LYS A 35 -2.36 -7.14 16.15
CA LYS A 35 -0.90 -7.26 16.17
C LYS A 35 -0.40 -7.54 14.76
N PHE A 36 0.26 -6.57 14.12
CA PHE A 36 0.72 -6.72 12.75
C PHE A 36 2.15 -6.23 12.53
N ARG A 37 2.75 -6.67 11.42
CA ARG A 37 3.95 -6.06 10.82
C ARG A 37 3.65 -5.65 9.40
N ILE A 38 4.30 -4.59 8.94
CA ILE A 38 4.24 -4.13 7.55
C ILE A 38 5.66 -4.01 6.99
N ILE A 39 5.96 -4.81 5.99
CA ILE A 39 7.28 -4.86 5.33
C ILE A 39 7.22 -4.25 3.94
N ASP A 40 8.30 -3.63 3.50
CA ASP A 40 8.46 -3.19 2.11
C ASP A 40 9.90 -3.40 1.65
N LYS A 41 10.05 -3.93 0.44
CA LYS A 41 11.36 -4.21 -0.15
C LYS A 41 12.13 -2.95 -0.55
N ASN A 42 11.43 -1.84 -0.78
CA ASN A 42 12.06 -0.57 -1.11
C ASN A 42 12.60 0.06 0.18
N ASP A 43 13.75 0.70 0.06
CA ASP A 43 14.42 1.46 1.12
C ASP A 43 13.65 2.74 1.48
N VAL A 44 12.98 3.33 0.49
CA VAL A 44 12.15 4.53 0.64
C VAL A 44 10.77 4.35 0.01
N GLY A 45 9.80 5.15 0.48
CA GLY A 45 8.50 5.27 -0.16
C GLY A 45 8.59 5.80 -1.60
N SER A 46 7.47 5.82 -2.31
CA SER A 46 7.46 6.12 -3.74
C SER A 46 8.06 7.49 -4.07
N ILE A 47 9.07 7.48 -4.95
CA ILE A 47 9.73 8.69 -5.46
C ILE A 47 8.94 9.32 -6.62
N HIS A 48 8.12 8.53 -7.32
CA HIS A 48 7.39 8.94 -8.52
C HIS A 48 5.88 8.68 -8.39
N SER A 49 5.04 9.64 -8.78
CA SER A 49 3.59 9.44 -8.75
C SER A 49 3.13 8.55 -9.91
N LYS A 50 2.60 7.36 -9.60
CA LYS A 50 1.98 6.47 -10.60
C LYS A 50 0.45 6.53 -10.55
N ALA A 51 -0.12 6.70 -9.35
CA ALA A 51 -1.53 7.01 -9.12
C ALA A 51 -1.69 8.51 -8.92
N MET A 52 -2.67 9.14 -9.58
CA MET A 52 -2.88 10.58 -9.43
C MET A 52 -4.29 10.98 -9.00
N GLY A 53 -5.35 10.18 -9.15
CA GLY A 53 -6.72 10.62 -8.85
C GLY A 53 -7.45 9.76 -7.83
N PHE A 54 -7.97 10.37 -6.76
CA PHE A 54 -8.98 9.78 -5.89
C PHE A 54 -10.36 10.05 -6.48
N VAL A 55 -11.11 8.98 -6.76
CA VAL A 55 -12.51 9.07 -7.15
C VAL A 55 -13.40 9.19 -5.92
N ALA A 56 -14.66 9.55 -6.12
CA ALA A 56 -15.65 9.77 -5.07
C ALA A 56 -15.63 8.69 -3.97
N ARG A 57 -15.64 7.41 -4.34
CA ARG A 57 -15.65 6.31 -3.34
C ARG A 57 -14.38 6.21 -2.50
N THR A 58 -13.23 6.59 -3.06
CA THR A 58 -11.98 6.70 -2.29
C THR A 58 -12.07 7.84 -1.28
N LEU A 59 -12.63 8.98 -1.69
CA LEU A 59 -12.83 10.14 -0.81
C LEU A 59 -13.79 9.82 0.33
N GLU A 60 -14.90 9.14 0.05
CA GLU A 60 -15.82 8.65 1.09
C GLU A 60 -15.15 7.71 2.09
N THR A 61 -14.26 6.83 1.61
CA THR A 61 -13.49 5.94 2.50
C THR A 61 -12.59 6.73 3.44
N PHE A 62 -11.89 7.73 2.94
CA PHE A 62 -11.06 8.60 3.78
C PHE A 62 -11.87 9.49 4.71
N ASP A 63 -13.07 9.92 4.29
CA ASP A 63 -13.96 10.75 5.09
C ASP A 63 -14.47 9.98 6.32
N ASN A 64 -14.87 8.72 6.12
CA ASN A 64 -15.24 7.80 7.20
C ASN A 64 -14.09 7.51 8.19
N ARG A 65 -12.87 7.95 7.90
CA ARG A 65 -11.69 7.84 8.75
C ARG A 65 -11.15 9.19 9.22
N ASN A 66 -11.83 10.29 8.92
CA ASN A 66 -11.38 11.66 9.18
C ASN A 66 -9.99 11.97 8.60
N LEU A 67 -9.63 11.31 7.49
CA LEU A 67 -8.34 11.46 6.80
C LEU A 67 -8.41 12.46 5.63
N MET A 68 -9.56 13.08 5.41
CA MET A 68 -9.82 13.87 4.20
C MET A 68 -9.12 15.22 4.17
N GLU A 69 -9.09 15.94 5.29
CA GLU A 69 -8.63 17.32 5.34
C GLU A 69 -7.20 17.52 4.76
N PRO A 70 -6.20 16.69 5.11
CA PRO A 70 -4.84 16.85 4.58
C PRO A 70 -4.77 16.64 3.06
N PHE A 71 -5.58 15.72 2.53
CA PHE A 71 -5.67 15.50 1.09
C PHE A 71 -6.34 16.66 0.37
N LEU A 72 -7.39 17.27 0.92
CA LEU A 72 -8.03 18.45 0.33
C LEU A 72 -7.11 19.67 0.35
N ALA A 73 -6.34 19.85 1.41
CA ALA A 73 -5.41 20.97 1.55
C ALA A 73 -4.24 20.90 0.54
N ARG A 74 -3.81 19.69 0.16
CA ARG A 74 -2.66 19.46 -0.74
C ARG A 74 -3.07 19.13 -2.18
N GLY A 75 -4.28 18.59 -2.37
CA GLY A 75 -4.75 18.08 -3.64
C GLY A 75 -5.25 19.14 -4.61
N SER A 76 -5.48 18.73 -5.86
CA SER A 76 -6.00 19.58 -6.92
C SER A 76 -7.28 18.99 -7.49
N ILE A 77 -8.36 19.76 -7.49
CA ILE A 77 -9.62 19.36 -8.11
C ILE A 77 -9.65 19.94 -9.53
N PRO A 78 -9.63 19.09 -10.57
CA PRO A 78 -9.63 19.54 -11.96
C PRO A 78 -11.01 20.11 -12.28
N LYS A 79 -11.07 21.32 -12.86
CA LYS A 79 -12.34 21.86 -13.36
C LYS A 79 -12.68 21.33 -14.74
N ARG A 80 -11.67 20.90 -15.49
CA ARG A 80 -11.77 20.47 -16.89
C ARG A 80 -10.71 19.38 -17.16
N ALA A 81 -11.04 18.42 -18.00
CA ALA A 81 -10.07 17.55 -18.67
C ALA A 81 -10.25 17.67 -20.18
N ALA A 82 -9.16 17.63 -20.93
CA ALA A 82 -9.20 17.66 -22.38
C ALA A 82 -8.32 16.54 -22.95
N MET A 83 -8.82 15.89 -24.00
CA MET A 83 -8.07 14.89 -24.75
C MET A 83 -7.54 15.51 -26.04
N TYR A 84 -6.29 15.17 -26.36
CA TYR A 84 -5.61 15.65 -27.55
C TYR A 84 -5.09 14.48 -28.39
N ASN A 85 -5.15 14.63 -29.72
CA ASN A 85 -4.38 13.82 -30.66
C ASN A 85 -3.30 14.73 -31.28
N GLY A 86 -2.05 14.58 -30.82
CA GLY A 86 -1.00 15.57 -31.08
C GLY A 86 -1.37 16.93 -30.46
N THR A 87 -1.46 17.97 -31.28
CA THR A 87 -1.85 19.32 -30.84
C THR A 87 -3.35 19.59 -30.98
N LYS A 88 -4.11 18.68 -31.62
CA LYS A 88 -5.55 18.87 -31.86
C LYS A 88 -6.35 18.40 -30.65
N LYS A 89 -7.11 19.30 -30.01
CA LYS A 89 -8.11 18.94 -28.99
C LYS A 89 -9.23 18.15 -29.64
N ILE A 90 -9.45 16.92 -29.18
CA ILE A 90 -10.47 15.99 -29.72
C ILE A 90 -11.68 15.82 -28.80
N ALA A 91 -11.53 16.07 -27.49
CA ALA A 91 -12.63 16.06 -26.54
C ALA A 91 -12.32 16.95 -25.33
N GLU A 92 -13.37 17.38 -24.64
CA GLU A 92 -13.27 18.13 -23.39
C GLU A 92 -14.42 17.75 -22.45
N PHE A 93 -14.07 17.59 -21.18
CA PHE A 93 -14.96 17.14 -20.11
C PHE A 93 -14.91 18.18 -18.99
N THR A 94 -16.08 18.64 -18.54
CA THR A 94 -16.22 19.66 -17.49
C THR A 94 -17.00 19.17 -16.28
N ALA A 95 -17.60 17.98 -16.36
CA ALA A 95 -18.34 17.35 -15.27
C ALA A 95 -17.68 16.02 -14.91
N PHE A 96 -17.18 15.92 -13.68
CA PHE A 96 -16.75 14.67 -13.04
C PHE A 96 -17.79 14.29 -11.98
N GLY A 97 -19.08 14.30 -12.37
CA GLY A 97 -20.17 14.10 -11.43
C GLY A 97 -20.31 12.62 -11.04
N ALA A 98 -20.41 12.38 -9.74
CA ALA A 98 -20.87 11.12 -9.15
C ALA A 98 -21.98 11.46 -8.14
N ASP A 99 -22.89 10.52 -7.90
CA ASP A 99 -23.87 10.63 -6.81
C ASP A 99 -23.16 10.39 -5.47
N SER A 100 -22.52 11.43 -4.97
CA SER A 100 -21.63 11.40 -3.81
C SER A 100 -21.48 12.81 -3.22
N PRO A 101 -21.24 12.95 -1.89
CA PRO A 101 -20.81 14.21 -1.29
C PRO A 101 -19.50 14.76 -1.89
N PHE A 102 -18.72 13.92 -2.57
CA PHE A 102 -17.49 14.29 -3.25
C PHE A 102 -17.61 14.10 -4.77
N PRO A 103 -18.41 14.92 -5.48
CA PRO A 103 -18.70 14.76 -6.91
C PRO A 103 -17.54 15.28 -7.79
N TYR A 104 -16.32 14.83 -7.50
CA TYR A 104 -15.10 15.23 -8.18
C TYR A 104 -14.00 14.19 -8.03
N ILE A 105 -12.98 14.29 -8.90
CA ILE A 105 -11.72 13.56 -8.75
C ILE A 105 -10.75 14.50 -8.03
N LEU A 106 -10.17 14.06 -6.92
CA LEU A 106 -9.10 14.81 -6.24
C LEU A 106 -7.75 14.29 -6.71
N PHE A 107 -6.95 15.15 -7.33
CA PHE A 107 -5.60 14.79 -7.73
C PHE A 107 -4.60 14.99 -6.59
N VAL A 108 -3.95 13.92 -6.13
CA VAL A 108 -2.93 13.93 -5.07
C VAL A 108 -1.77 13.04 -5.50
N SER A 109 -0.54 13.49 -5.29
CA SER A 109 0.63 12.66 -5.59
C SER A 109 0.67 11.43 -4.69
N GLN A 110 0.97 10.27 -5.25
CA GLN A 110 1.12 9.04 -4.49
C GLN A 110 2.17 9.16 -3.36
N LYS A 111 3.28 9.87 -3.61
CA LYS A 111 4.29 10.15 -2.59
C LYS A 111 3.69 10.80 -1.34
N TYR A 112 2.88 11.85 -1.54
CA TYR A 112 2.21 12.52 -0.44
C TYR A 112 1.20 11.61 0.26
N THR A 113 0.45 10.81 -0.50
CA THR A 113 -0.49 9.82 0.05
C THR A 113 0.21 8.83 0.98
N GLU A 114 1.31 8.24 0.54
CA GLU A 114 2.09 7.29 1.35
C GLU A 114 2.68 7.97 2.58
N GLN A 115 3.29 9.15 2.42
CA GLN A 115 3.85 9.92 3.55
C GLN A 115 2.79 10.23 4.61
N PHE A 116 1.62 10.67 4.19
CA PHE A 116 0.54 11.00 5.10
C PHE A 116 -0.01 9.76 5.83
N LEU A 117 -0.25 8.67 5.10
CA LEU A 117 -0.76 7.43 5.72
C LEU A 117 0.28 6.80 6.66
N GLU A 118 1.57 6.89 6.35
CA GLU A 118 2.65 6.44 7.23
C GLU A 118 2.73 7.31 8.50
N GLU A 119 2.60 8.62 8.37
CA GLU A 119 2.55 9.55 9.52
C GLU A 119 1.30 9.32 10.39
N SER A 120 0.14 9.10 9.77
CA SER A 120 -1.11 8.74 10.45
C SER A 120 -0.93 7.47 11.27
N LEU A 121 -0.35 6.44 10.65
CA LEU A 121 -0.08 5.16 11.29
C LEU A 121 0.87 5.31 12.49
N ARG A 122 1.98 6.05 12.30
CA ARG A 122 2.92 6.36 13.37
C ARG A 122 2.21 7.03 14.56
N LYS A 123 1.43 8.08 14.30
CA LYS A 123 0.66 8.79 15.35
C LYS A 123 -0.32 7.87 16.07
N ALA A 124 -1.08 7.05 15.33
CA ALA A 124 -2.07 6.15 15.89
C ALA A 124 -1.44 5.05 16.77
N SER A 125 -0.23 4.60 16.44
CA SER A 125 0.51 3.61 17.23
C SER A 125 1.18 4.16 18.50
N GLY A 126 1.29 5.49 18.64
CA GLY A 126 2.10 6.11 19.69
C GLY A 126 3.61 5.92 19.53
N SER A 127 4.08 5.45 18.37
CA SER A 127 5.51 5.28 18.07
C SER A 127 6.16 6.61 17.67
N ASP A 128 7.37 6.86 18.17
CA ASP A 128 8.20 7.99 17.72
C ASP A 128 8.93 7.69 16.39
N VAL A 129 8.92 6.44 15.94
CA VAL A 129 9.61 5.96 14.72
C VAL A 129 8.64 5.36 13.72
N THR A 130 9.03 5.32 12.44
CA THR A 130 8.28 4.65 11.37
C THR A 130 8.07 3.17 11.71
N ILE A 131 6.82 2.70 11.59
CA ILE A 131 6.45 1.29 11.81
C ILE A 131 6.78 0.42 10.60
N VAL A 132 6.92 1.03 9.42
CA VAL A 132 7.22 0.32 8.18
C VAL A 132 8.65 -0.20 8.17
N GLU A 133 8.78 -1.52 8.02
CA GLU A 133 10.05 -2.21 7.90
C GLU A 133 10.51 -2.17 6.44
N ARG A 134 11.26 -1.11 6.12
CA ARG A 134 11.87 -0.89 4.79
C ARG A 134 13.06 -1.82 4.56
N SER A 135 13.41 -2.01 3.28
CA SER A 135 14.45 -2.95 2.84
C SER A 135 14.23 -4.39 3.31
N THR A 136 12.97 -4.78 3.51
CA THR A 136 12.56 -6.12 3.95
C THR A 136 11.70 -6.78 2.88
N THR A 137 12.14 -7.93 2.38
CA THR A 137 11.53 -8.64 1.25
C THR A 137 10.94 -9.96 1.71
N LEU A 138 9.68 -10.22 1.35
CA LEU A 138 9.11 -11.57 1.43
C LEU A 138 9.77 -12.46 0.37
N VAL A 139 10.41 -13.54 0.80
CA VAL A 139 11.02 -14.54 -0.09
C VAL A 139 10.03 -15.64 -0.45
N LYS A 140 9.39 -16.21 0.56
CA LYS A 140 8.43 -17.32 0.43
C LYS A 140 7.57 -17.42 1.67
N TYR A 141 6.49 -18.18 1.59
CA TYR A 141 5.69 -18.56 2.75
C TYR A 141 5.07 -19.94 2.56
N THR A 142 4.71 -20.57 3.67
CA THR A 142 3.97 -21.84 3.72
C THR A 142 2.88 -21.75 4.77
N GLU A 143 1.88 -22.62 4.67
CA GLU A 143 0.87 -22.81 5.70
C GLU A 143 1.35 -23.92 6.65
N ASP A 144 1.30 -23.67 7.95
CA ASP A 144 1.46 -24.68 8.99
C ASP A 144 0.06 -25.07 9.47
N GLU A 145 -0.43 -26.22 9.00
CA GLU A 145 -1.78 -26.72 9.31
C GLU A 145 -1.96 -27.09 10.78
N LEU A 146 -0.87 -27.44 11.50
CA LEU A 146 -0.96 -27.84 12.90
C LEU A 146 -1.11 -26.63 13.80
N GLU A 147 -0.41 -25.55 13.49
CA GLU A 147 -0.46 -24.30 14.23
C GLU A 147 -1.53 -23.31 13.71
N ASP A 148 -2.13 -23.58 12.55
CA ASP A 148 -3.09 -22.70 11.85
C ASP A 148 -2.50 -21.30 11.58
N VAL A 149 -1.28 -21.26 11.05
CA VAL A 149 -0.54 -20.03 10.76
C VAL A 149 0.18 -20.07 9.42
N ILE A 150 0.44 -18.89 8.87
CA ILE A 150 1.42 -18.66 7.82
C ILE A 150 2.81 -18.56 8.43
N VAL A 151 3.75 -19.32 7.87
CA VAL A 151 5.19 -19.23 8.14
C VAL A 151 5.86 -18.56 6.95
N ALA A 152 6.26 -17.30 7.11
CA ALA A 152 6.87 -16.48 6.08
C ALA A 152 8.39 -16.36 6.31
N THR A 153 9.17 -16.56 5.25
CA THR A 153 10.59 -16.23 5.22
C THR A 153 10.75 -14.82 4.64
N VAL A 154 11.31 -13.91 5.42
CA VAL A 154 11.65 -12.56 5.00
C VAL A 154 13.15 -12.34 5.04
N THR A 155 13.68 -11.54 4.13
CA THR A 155 15.08 -11.10 4.18
C THR A 155 15.16 -9.60 4.34
N ARG A 156 16.09 -9.16 5.18
CA ARG A 156 16.35 -7.74 5.44
C ARG A 156 17.79 -7.41 5.10
N MET A 157 18.00 -6.31 4.40
CA MET A 157 19.34 -5.75 4.21
C MET A 157 19.77 -5.02 5.49
N THR A 158 20.89 -5.43 6.07
CA THR A 158 21.47 -4.74 7.24
C THR A 158 22.19 -3.46 6.83
N ALA A 159 22.55 -2.63 7.81
CA ALA A 159 23.34 -1.43 7.56
C ALA A 159 24.72 -1.73 6.95
N ASP A 160 25.25 -2.93 7.20
CA ASP A 160 26.55 -3.39 6.70
C ASP A 160 26.46 -4.02 5.30
N GLY A 161 25.25 -4.12 4.73
CA GLY A 161 25.00 -4.67 3.39
C GLY A 161 24.85 -6.19 3.35
N ASP A 162 24.76 -6.85 4.50
CA ASP A 162 24.47 -8.27 4.60
C ASP A 162 22.97 -8.53 4.51
N LEU A 163 22.60 -9.70 4.00
CA LEU A 163 21.22 -10.18 3.99
C LEU A 163 20.98 -11.06 5.21
N GLU A 164 20.15 -10.59 6.12
CA GLU A 164 19.65 -11.40 7.24
C GLU A 164 18.31 -12.03 6.87
N GLU A 165 18.18 -13.32 7.17
CA GLU A 165 16.93 -14.06 7.02
C GLU A 165 16.20 -14.16 8.37
N GLU A 166 14.89 -13.91 8.35
CA GLU A 166 14.02 -14.00 9.51
C GLU A 166 12.78 -14.85 9.16
N ILE A 167 12.33 -15.66 10.12
CA ILE A 167 11.06 -16.37 10.05
C ILE A 167 9.99 -15.61 10.83
N VAL A 168 8.89 -15.30 10.15
CA VAL A 168 7.73 -14.60 10.71
C VAL A 168 6.53 -15.53 10.70
N LYS A 169 5.90 -15.72 11.88
CA LYS A 169 4.63 -16.45 12.00
C LYS A 169 3.47 -15.47 12.11
N ALA A 170 2.43 -15.65 11.30
CA ALA A 170 1.23 -14.80 11.32
C ALA A 170 -0.02 -15.62 11.00
N LYS A 171 -1.18 -15.28 11.58
CA LYS A 171 -2.45 -15.93 11.22
C LYS A 171 -2.85 -15.64 9.77
N TYR A 172 -2.56 -14.43 9.30
CA TYR A 172 -2.83 -14.01 7.92
C TYR A 172 -1.62 -13.36 7.26
N ILE A 173 -1.51 -13.55 5.95
CA ILE A 173 -0.61 -12.77 5.08
C ILE A 173 -1.45 -11.99 4.07
N VAL A 174 -1.14 -10.71 3.88
CA VAL A 174 -1.85 -9.84 2.93
C VAL A 174 -0.88 -9.22 1.93
N GLY A 175 -1.05 -9.58 0.65
CA GLY A 175 -0.24 -9.07 -0.45
C GLY A 175 -0.69 -7.69 -0.91
N CYS A 176 0.08 -6.67 -0.57
CA CYS A 176 -0.05 -5.28 -1.04
C CYS A 176 1.17 -4.85 -1.89
N ASP A 177 1.89 -5.83 -2.44
CA ASP A 177 3.20 -5.74 -3.10
C ASP A 177 3.13 -5.61 -4.64
N GLY A 178 1.96 -5.22 -5.14
CA GLY A 178 1.75 -4.70 -6.49
C GLY A 178 1.82 -5.74 -7.61
N VAL A 179 2.13 -5.28 -8.82
CA VAL A 179 2.02 -6.08 -10.05
C VAL A 179 2.91 -7.33 -10.07
N HIS A 180 4.02 -7.33 -9.34
CA HIS A 180 4.95 -8.46 -9.23
C HIS A 180 4.81 -9.25 -7.92
N SER A 181 3.67 -9.12 -7.24
CA SER A 181 3.38 -9.70 -5.93
C SER A 181 3.99 -11.09 -5.70
N ALA A 182 4.87 -11.17 -4.72
CA ALA A 182 5.42 -12.42 -4.19
C ALA A 182 4.34 -13.21 -3.46
N VAL A 183 3.43 -12.53 -2.75
CA VAL A 183 2.29 -13.20 -2.11
C VAL A 183 1.43 -13.93 -3.14
N ARG A 184 1.05 -13.27 -4.22
CA ARG A 184 0.25 -13.89 -5.30
C ARG A 184 0.98 -15.06 -5.95
N LYS A 185 2.26 -14.89 -6.26
CA LYS A 185 3.08 -15.93 -6.90
C LYS A 185 3.39 -17.12 -6.00
N GLY A 186 3.28 -16.96 -4.68
CA GLY A 186 3.43 -18.05 -3.72
C GLY A 186 2.33 -19.12 -3.83
N ARG A 187 1.23 -18.81 -4.54
CA ARG A 187 0.14 -19.75 -4.82
C ARG A 187 0.10 -20.09 -6.30
N SER A 188 0.35 -21.36 -6.62
CA SER A 188 0.34 -21.85 -8.01
C SER A 188 -1.07 -21.88 -8.61
N ASP A 189 -2.10 -21.92 -7.78
CA ASP A 189 -3.51 -21.87 -8.14
C ASP A 189 -4.01 -20.45 -8.47
N TRP A 190 -3.22 -19.41 -8.21
CA TRP A 190 -3.59 -18.02 -8.48
C TRP A 190 -2.99 -17.52 -9.80
N THR A 191 -3.86 -17.13 -10.73
CA THR A 191 -3.46 -16.53 -12.01
C THR A 191 -3.86 -15.05 -12.07
N PHE A 192 -3.15 -14.28 -12.89
CA PHE A 192 -3.58 -12.94 -13.28
C PHE A 192 -3.92 -12.98 -14.76
N GLU A 193 -5.20 -13.10 -15.08
CA GLU A 193 -5.68 -13.13 -16.45
C GLU A 193 -5.73 -11.71 -17.03
N GLY A 194 -4.98 -11.49 -18.11
CA GLY A 194 -4.95 -10.18 -18.77
C GLY A 194 -3.91 -10.11 -19.88
N MET A 195 -3.95 -9.01 -20.65
CA MET A 195 -2.96 -8.70 -21.67
C MET A 195 -2.20 -7.44 -21.29
N VAL A 196 -0.89 -7.42 -21.57
CA VAL A 196 -0.07 -6.22 -21.42
C VAL A 196 -0.35 -5.28 -22.59
N LEU A 197 -0.82 -4.06 -22.32
CA LEU A 197 -0.93 -3.01 -23.32
C LEU A 197 0.46 -2.41 -23.59
N LEU A 198 0.98 -2.61 -24.79
CA LEU A 198 2.30 -2.11 -25.21
C LEU A 198 2.34 -0.60 -25.52
N ARG A 199 1.19 0.09 -25.53
CA ARG A 199 1.10 1.53 -25.80
C ARG A 199 0.57 2.28 -24.58
N SER A 200 1.26 3.34 -24.19
CA SER A 200 0.93 4.16 -23.02
C SER A 200 0.08 5.38 -23.39
N LEU A 201 -0.86 5.71 -22.50
CA LEU A 201 -1.53 7.00 -22.45
C LEU A 201 -0.72 7.92 -21.53
N HIS A 202 -0.42 9.14 -21.98
CA HIS A 202 0.27 10.14 -21.16
C HIS A 202 -0.75 11.14 -20.62
N VAL A 203 -0.82 11.27 -19.30
CA VAL A 203 -1.63 12.28 -18.61
C VAL A 203 -0.70 13.39 -18.16
N ARG A 204 -0.98 14.63 -18.59
CA ARG A 204 -0.25 15.82 -18.17
C ARG A 204 -1.23 16.78 -17.52
N GLN A 205 -0.88 17.24 -16.31
CA GLN A 205 -1.54 18.37 -15.68
C GLN A 205 -0.95 19.65 -16.29
N LEU A 206 -1.82 20.52 -16.79
CA LEU A 206 -1.47 21.85 -17.30
C LEU A 206 -1.73 22.90 -16.22
#